data_AF-A0A8S1HI66-F1
#
_entry.id   AF-A0A8S1HI66-F1
#
_cell.length_a   1.000
_cell.length_b   1.000
_cell.length_c   1.000
_cell.angle_alpha   90.00
_cell.angle_beta   90.00
_cell.angle_gamma   90.00
#
_symmetry.space_group_name_H-M   'P 1'
#
loop_
_entity.id
_entity.type
_entity.pdbx_description
1 polymer ?
#
loop_
_entity_poly.entity_id
_entity_poly.type
_entity_poly.pdbx_seq_one_letter_code
_entity_poly.pdbx_strand_id
1 'polypeptide(L)'
;MPRGVKKRGNATKFTNVRHKRRYLKKKEDKKQLSRSTVKVIKDSWKTSKTTRENIVDMGLAFDPNEVVPIQQARRNIIDTVPMEGVDFEPPKIKKVKKGRPVDMKQANRVVSTLEKDAATSEEAQKAQDRKFKLFHRETELCVYMLAKHGEDFESMCRDPRNLWQYTPKQWAKKIRVYKDSPYYKVLETV
;
A
#
# COMPACT_ATOMS: atom_id res chain seq x y z
N MET A 1 58.94 -30.26 46.33
CA MET A 1 58.76 -29.46 45.10
C MET A 1 57.35 -29.66 44.56
N PRO A 2 56.54 -28.62 44.30
CA PRO A 2 55.19 -28.80 43.78
C PRO A 2 55.27 -29.14 42.29
N ARG A 3 54.63 -30.25 41.89
CA ARG A 3 54.58 -30.68 40.48
C ARG A 3 53.68 -29.73 39.70
N GLY A 4 54.22 -29.14 38.64
CA GLY A 4 53.49 -28.20 37.78
C GLY A 4 52.20 -28.81 37.22
N VAL A 5 51.07 -28.15 37.46
CA VAL A 5 49.79 -28.52 36.89
C VAL A 5 49.84 -28.24 35.38
N LYS A 6 49.78 -29.30 34.55
CA LYS A 6 49.61 -29.16 33.09
C LYS A 6 48.35 -28.32 32.85
N LYS A 7 48.51 -27.08 32.37
CA LYS A 7 47.41 -26.31 31.79
C LYS A 7 46.84 -27.14 30.65
N ARG A 8 45.64 -27.70 30.84
CA ARG A 8 44.90 -28.32 29.74
C ARG A 8 44.74 -27.23 28.68
N GLY A 9 45.36 -27.41 27.52
CA GLY A 9 45.25 -26.46 26.41
C GLY A 9 43.77 -26.16 26.18
N ASN A 10 43.44 -24.89 25.96
CA ASN A 10 42.07 -24.45 25.69
C ASN A 10 41.46 -25.43 24.70
N ALA A 11 40.43 -26.18 25.14
CA ALA A 11 39.72 -27.09 24.27
C ALA A 11 39.34 -26.28 23.03
N THR A 12 39.94 -26.60 21.89
CA THR A 12 39.56 -26.02 20.61
C THR A 12 38.10 -26.36 20.49
N LYS A 13 37.25 -25.35 20.76
CA LYS A 13 35.81 -25.53 20.66
C LYS A 13 35.62 -26.04 19.24
N PHE A 14 35.16 -27.29 19.10
CA PHE A 14 34.65 -27.80 17.84
C PHE A 14 33.45 -26.92 17.49
N THR A 15 33.72 -25.72 17.01
CA THR A 15 32.71 -24.80 16.55
C THR A 15 32.12 -25.49 15.36
N ASN A 16 30.81 -25.65 15.37
CA ASN A 16 30.11 -26.47 14.40
C ASN A 16 30.01 -25.68 13.07
N VAL A 17 31.16 -25.37 12.46
CA VAL A 17 31.33 -24.49 11.29
C VAL A 17 30.48 -25.00 10.13
N ARG A 18 30.38 -26.32 9.97
CA ARG A 18 29.52 -26.97 8.98
C ARG A 18 28.04 -26.69 9.21
N HIS A 19 27.57 -26.73 10.46
CA HIS A 19 26.19 -26.38 10.81
C HIS A 19 25.91 -24.89 10.59
N LYS A 20 26.86 -24.02 10.96
CA LYS A 20 26.76 -22.57 10.71
C LYS A 20 26.66 -22.27 9.20
N ARG A 21 27.52 -22.88 8.38
CA ARG A 21 27.48 -22.74 6.91
C ARG A 21 26.14 -23.23 6.33
N ARG A 22 25.65 -24.40 6.77
CA ARG A 22 24.34 -24.93 6.35
C ARG A 22 23.19 -23.99 6.73
N TYR A 23 23.22 -23.41 7.93
CA TYR A 23 22.21 -22.45 8.39
C TYR A 23 22.22 -21.16 7.56
N LEU A 24 23.41 -20.60 7.30
CA LEU A 24 23.56 -19.39 6.49
C LEU A 24 23.06 -19.63 5.06
N LYS A 25 23.43 -20.76 4.44
CA LYS A 25 22.93 -21.14 3.11
C LYS A 25 21.40 -21.24 3.08
N LYS A 26 20.78 -21.93 4.05
CA LYS A 26 19.31 -21.97 4.18
C LYS A 26 18.68 -20.58 4.32
N LYS A 27 19.35 -19.66 5.02
CA LYS A 27 18.89 -18.27 5.17
C LYS A 27 18.99 -17.50 3.86
N GLU A 28 20.03 -17.73 3.07
CA GLU A 28 20.21 -17.16 1.74
C GLU A 28 19.18 -17.71 0.74
N ASP A 29 19.01 -19.03 0.69
CA ASP A 29 18.01 -19.69 -0.17
C ASP A 29 16.58 -19.17 0.13
N LYS A 30 16.27 -18.93 1.41
CA LYS A 30 14.99 -18.34 1.84
C LYS A 30 14.79 -16.89 1.39
N LYS A 31 15.85 -16.12 1.17
CA LYS A 31 15.76 -14.75 0.64
C LYS A 31 15.46 -14.72 -0.86
N GLN A 32 15.86 -15.77 -1.56
CA GLN A 32 15.65 -15.89 -3.01
C GLN A 32 14.25 -16.41 -3.37
N LEU A 33 13.48 -16.90 -2.40
CA LEU A 33 12.10 -17.33 -2.60
C LEU A 33 11.14 -16.14 -2.62
N SER A 34 10.15 -16.18 -3.50
CA SER A 34 9.04 -15.23 -3.50
C SER A 34 8.18 -15.39 -2.24
N ARG A 35 7.93 -14.28 -1.54
CA ARG A 35 6.99 -14.20 -0.41
C ARG A 35 5.63 -13.62 -0.83
N SER A 36 5.37 -13.55 -2.14
CA SER A 36 4.14 -12.96 -2.68
C SER A 36 2.92 -13.81 -2.33
N THR A 37 1.79 -13.14 -2.07
CA THR A 37 0.47 -13.75 -1.89
C THR A 37 -0.13 -14.17 -3.24
N VAL A 38 0.18 -13.42 -4.30
CA VAL A 38 -0.28 -13.67 -5.66
C VAL A 38 0.40 -14.92 -6.23
N LYS A 39 -0.43 -15.89 -6.62
CA LYS A 39 0.01 -17.21 -7.11
C LYS A 39 0.81 -17.12 -8.40
N VAL A 40 0.32 -16.35 -9.38
CA VAL A 40 0.98 -16.15 -10.69
C VAL A 40 2.43 -15.68 -10.55
N ILE A 41 2.68 -14.73 -9.66
CA ILE A 41 4.03 -14.20 -9.38
C ILE A 41 4.88 -15.26 -8.69
N LYS A 42 4.28 -16.04 -7.78
CA LYS A 42 4.99 -17.08 -7.05
C LYS A 42 5.44 -18.22 -7.97
N ASP A 43 4.58 -18.65 -8.88
CA ASP A 43 4.82 -19.78 -9.80
C ASP A 43 5.85 -19.43 -10.88
N SER A 44 5.90 -18.16 -11.28
CA SER A 44 6.81 -17.66 -12.31
C SER A 44 8.17 -17.20 -11.76
N TRP A 45 8.38 -17.33 -10.44
CA TRP A 45 9.59 -16.87 -9.75
C TRP A 45 10.79 -17.80 -9.96
N LYS A 46 11.94 -17.26 -10.40
CA LYS A 46 13.19 -18.02 -10.59
C LYS A 46 14.17 -17.73 -9.45
N THR A 47 14.48 -18.74 -8.63
CA THR A 47 15.40 -18.61 -7.47
C THR A 47 16.83 -18.27 -7.86
N SER A 48 17.21 -18.49 -9.13
CA SER A 48 18.53 -18.15 -9.67
C SER A 48 18.71 -16.67 -10.00
N LYS A 49 17.61 -15.93 -10.18
CA LYS A 49 17.62 -14.52 -10.55
C LYS A 49 17.38 -13.64 -9.32
N THR A 50 17.87 -12.40 -9.38
CA THR A 50 17.61 -11.42 -8.33
C THR A 50 16.13 -11.01 -8.31
N THR A 51 15.65 -10.52 -7.18
CA THR A 51 14.26 -10.03 -7.02
C THR A 51 13.89 -8.99 -8.08
N ARG A 52 14.78 -8.04 -8.37
CA ARG A 52 14.58 -7.01 -9.39
C ARG A 52 14.45 -7.62 -10.78
N GLU A 53 15.34 -8.56 -11.13
CA GLU A 53 15.29 -9.23 -12.42
C GLU A 53 14.02 -10.06 -12.60
N ASN A 54 13.59 -10.81 -11.59
CA ASN A 54 12.36 -11.57 -11.65
C ASN A 54 11.14 -10.68 -11.89
N ILE A 55 11.04 -9.56 -11.18
CA ILE A 55 9.93 -8.61 -11.32
C ILE A 55 9.94 -7.99 -12.73
N VAL A 56 11.10 -7.55 -13.22
CA VAL A 56 11.24 -6.98 -14.57
C VAL A 56 10.93 -8.03 -15.64
N ASP A 57 11.41 -9.26 -15.51
CA ASP A 57 11.14 -10.39 -16.42
C ASP A 57 9.66 -10.78 -16.48
N MET A 58 8.91 -10.54 -15.40
CA MET A 58 7.46 -10.70 -15.36
C MET A 58 6.71 -9.50 -15.97
N GLY A 59 7.40 -8.47 -16.45
CA GLY A 59 6.79 -7.25 -17.00
C GLY A 59 6.29 -6.29 -15.92
N LEU A 60 6.75 -6.44 -14.67
CA LEU A 60 6.34 -5.59 -13.55
C LEU A 60 7.41 -4.53 -13.25
N ALA A 61 6.96 -3.39 -12.72
CA ALA A 61 7.84 -2.34 -12.23
C ALA A 61 8.45 -2.72 -10.88
N PHE A 62 9.79 -2.66 -10.76
CA PHE A 62 10.45 -2.82 -9.46
C PHE A 62 10.34 -1.56 -8.60
N ASP A 63 10.52 -0.38 -9.21
CA ASP A 63 10.33 0.92 -8.59
C ASP A 63 9.27 1.70 -9.40
N PRO A 64 8.13 2.08 -8.79
CA PRO A 64 7.08 2.82 -9.50
C PRO A 64 7.55 4.20 -9.95
N ASN A 65 8.47 4.85 -9.23
CA ASN A 65 8.94 6.19 -9.59
C ASN A 65 9.89 6.16 -10.81
N GLU A 66 10.59 5.04 -11.04
CA GLU A 66 11.40 4.85 -12.26
C GLU A 66 10.50 4.74 -13.50
N VAL A 67 9.31 4.15 -13.36
CA VAL A 67 8.40 3.85 -14.48
C VAL A 67 7.40 4.99 -14.72
N VAL A 68 6.89 5.60 -13.65
CA VAL A 68 5.93 6.71 -13.70
C VAL A 68 6.57 7.91 -13.01
N PRO A 69 7.35 8.73 -13.73
CA PRO A 69 8.01 9.89 -13.13
C PRO A 69 6.98 10.92 -12.70
N ILE A 70 7.02 11.30 -11.41
CA ILE A 70 6.18 12.38 -10.88
C ILE A 70 6.68 13.68 -11.51
N GLN A 71 5.85 14.29 -12.36
CA GLN A 71 6.12 15.61 -12.92
C GLN A 71 5.98 16.65 -11.82
N GLN A 72 7.08 16.98 -11.14
CA GLN A 72 7.10 18.11 -10.21
C GLN A 72 7.25 19.39 -11.01
N ALA A 73 6.28 20.31 -10.88
CA ALA A 73 6.46 21.67 -11.35
C ALA A 73 7.67 22.27 -10.63
N ARG A 74 8.64 22.77 -11.39
CA ARG A 74 9.84 23.41 -10.82
C ARG A 74 9.40 24.52 -9.87
N ARG A 75 9.79 24.40 -8.60
CA ARG A 75 9.55 25.46 -7.61
C ARG A 75 10.75 26.39 -7.67
N ASN A 76 10.57 27.57 -8.26
CA ASN A 76 11.60 28.61 -8.40
C ASN A 76 12.31 28.99 -7.08
N ILE A 77 11.71 28.66 -5.94
CA ILE A 77 12.23 28.95 -4.59
C ILE A 77 13.28 27.92 -4.14
N ILE A 78 13.24 26.69 -4.64
CA ILE A 78 14.10 25.58 -4.18
C ILE A 78 15.29 25.37 -5.13
N ASP A 79 15.12 25.72 -6.40
CA ASP A 79 16.19 25.66 -7.40
C ASP A 79 17.00 26.97 -7.37
N THR A 80 18.19 26.91 -6.77
CA THR A 80 19.33 27.85 -6.85
C THR A 80 19.06 29.20 -7.52
N VAL A 81 18.75 30.23 -6.73
CA VAL A 81 19.16 31.59 -7.11
C VAL A 81 20.68 31.59 -6.98
N PRO A 82 21.47 31.88 -8.04
CA PRO A 82 22.91 32.01 -7.91
C PRO A 82 23.19 33.15 -6.91
N MET A 83 23.65 32.80 -5.73
CA MET A 83 24.25 33.75 -4.80
C MET A 83 25.63 34.08 -5.38
N GLU A 84 25.95 35.37 -5.54
CA GLU A 84 27.22 35.83 -6.13
C GLU A 84 28.42 35.11 -5.46
N GLY A 85 29.17 34.33 -6.26
CA GLY A 85 30.41 33.69 -5.84
C GLY A 85 30.37 32.18 -5.57
N VAL A 86 29.23 31.48 -5.75
CA VAL A 86 29.17 30.01 -5.59
C VAL A 86 28.68 29.34 -6.88
N ASP A 87 29.62 28.81 -7.67
CA ASP A 87 29.32 28.03 -8.88
C ASP A 87 28.74 26.65 -8.48
N PHE A 88 27.42 26.50 -8.59
CA PHE A 88 26.76 25.20 -8.41
C PHE A 88 26.69 24.47 -9.75
N GLU A 89 27.52 23.44 -9.95
CA GLU A 89 27.39 22.58 -11.13
C GLU A 89 26.02 21.86 -11.08
N PRO A 90 25.17 21.98 -12.12
CA PRO A 90 23.91 21.27 -12.14
C PRO A 90 24.17 19.76 -12.08
N PRO A 91 23.39 18.99 -11.29
CA PRO A 91 23.60 17.57 -11.12
C PRO A 91 23.57 16.87 -12.49
N LYS A 92 24.69 16.23 -12.84
CA LYS A 92 24.87 15.52 -14.11
C LYS A 92 23.70 14.53 -14.30
N ILE A 93 22.90 14.74 -15.35
CA ILE A 93 21.81 13.85 -15.72
C ILE A 93 22.40 12.44 -15.92
N LYS A 94 22.08 11.51 -15.02
CA LYS A 94 22.58 10.14 -15.09
C LYS A 94 22.13 9.54 -16.42
N LYS A 95 23.09 9.11 -17.25
CA LYS A 95 22.80 8.44 -18.53
C LYS A 95 21.86 7.26 -18.28
N VAL A 96 20.73 7.21 -18.99
CA VAL A 96 19.77 6.10 -18.92
C VAL A 96 20.50 4.83 -19.37
N LYS A 97 20.69 3.89 -18.46
CA LYS A 97 21.28 2.59 -18.79
C LYS A 97 20.32 1.89 -19.75
N LYS A 98 20.80 1.51 -20.95
CA LYS A 98 20.03 0.69 -21.89
C LYS A 98 19.59 -0.59 -21.16
N GLY A 99 18.29 -0.81 -21.08
CA GLY A 99 17.69 -1.90 -20.32
C GLY A 99 18.15 -3.28 -20.83
N ARG A 100 18.18 -4.24 -19.92
CA ARG A 100 18.35 -5.66 -20.24
C ARG A 100 17.16 -6.14 -21.09
N PRO A 101 17.35 -7.07 -22.05
CA PRO A 101 16.23 -7.74 -22.70
C PRO A 101 15.39 -8.52 -21.67
N VAL A 102 14.07 -8.33 -21.75
CA VAL A 102 13.07 -8.91 -20.85
C VAL A 102 12.43 -10.15 -21.49
N ASP A 103 12.06 -11.15 -20.69
CA ASP A 103 11.32 -12.34 -21.15
C ASP A 103 9.85 -12.00 -21.50
N MET A 104 9.64 -11.50 -22.73
CA MET A 104 8.32 -11.00 -23.19
C MET A 104 7.20 -12.03 -23.10
N LYS A 105 7.49 -13.34 -23.27
CA LYS A 105 6.45 -14.39 -23.21
C LYS A 105 5.94 -14.55 -21.78
N GLN A 106 6.86 -14.61 -20.82
CA GLN A 106 6.53 -14.69 -19.41
C GLN A 106 5.82 -13.41 -18.96
N ALA A 107 6.32 -12.24 -19.36
CA ALA A 107 5.71 -10.96 -19.05
C ALA A 107 4.25 -10.86 -19.53
N ASN A 108 3.99 -11.14 -20.81
CA ASN A 108 2.64 -11.07 -21.38
C ASN A 108 1.66 -12.01 -20.66
N ARG A 109 2.10 -13.22 -20.32
CA ARG A 109 1.28 -14.17 -19.57
C ARG A 109 0.92 -13.63 -18.19
N VAL A 110 1.91 -13.16 -17.43
CA VAL A 110 1.71 -12.67 -16.06
C VAL A 110 0.82 -11.42 -16.07
N VAL A 111 1.13 -10.44 -16.91
CA VAL A 111 0.36 -9.19 -17.04
C VAL A 111 -1.09 -9.49 -17.42
N SER A 112 -1.33 -10.30 -18.47
CA SER A 112 -2.69 -10.63 -18.90
C SER A 112 -3.52 -11.32 -17.81
N THR A 113 -2.90 -12.20 -17.00
CA THR A 113 -3.61 -12.82 -15.88
C THR A 113 -3.93 -11.83 -14.77
N LEU A 114 -3.00 -10.93 -14.44
CA LEU A 114 -3.20 -9.93 -13.39
C LEU A 114 -4.23 -8.88 -13.78
N GLU A 115 -4.27 -8.47 -15.04
CA GLU A 115 -5.29 -7.55 -15.57
C GLU A 115 -6.69 -8.15 -15.48
N LYS A 116 -6.84 -9.45 -15.79
CA LYS A 116 -8.11 -10.17 -15.63
C LYS A 116 -8.53 -10.28 -14.17
N ASP A 117 -7.60 -10.66 -13.28
CA ASP A 117 -7.87 -10.72 -11.84
C ASP A 117 -8.23 -9.33 -11.28
N ALA A 118 -7.58 -8.26 -11.76
CA ALA A 118 -7.92 -6.89 -11.39
C ALA A 118 -9.32 -6.51 -11.88
N ALA A 119 -9.65 -6.74 -13.15
CA ALA A 119 -10.96 -6.45 -13.72
C ALA A 119 -12.09 -7.17 -12.97
N THR A 120 -11.95 -8.47 -12.72
CA THR A 120 -12.94 -9.24 -11.94
C THR A 120 -13.09 -8.72 -10.51
N SER A 121 -12.00 -8.30 -9.88
CA SER A 121 -12.04 -7.71 -8.54
C SER A 121 -12.73 -6.35 -8.53
N GLU A 122 -12.54 -5.53 -9.57
CA GLU A 122 -13.22 -4.25 -9.74
C GLU A 122 -14.70 -4.43 -10.03
N GLU A 123 -15.07 -5.39 -10.88
CA GLU A 123 -16.45 -5.77 -11.14
C GLU A 123 -17.15 -6.23 -9.86
N ALA A 124 -16.48 -7.09 -9.08
CA ALA A 124 -16.99 -7.52 -7.77
C ALA A 124 -17.13 -6.35 -6.79
N GLN A 125 -16.20 -5.39 -6.78
CA GLN A 125 -16.30 -4.18 -5.94
C GLN A 125 -17.40 -3.24 -6.40
N LYS A 126 -17.63 -3.10 -7.71
CA LYS A 126 -18.71 -2.28 -8.28
C LYS A 126 -20.08 -2.92 -8.03
N ALA A 127 -20.17 -4.24 -8.11
CA ALA A 127 -21.39 -4.99 -7.83
C ALA A 127 -21.73 -5.02 -6.33
N GLN A 128 -20.74 -4.89 -5.45
CA GLN A 128 -21.00 -4.74 -4.02
C GLN A 128 -21.56 -3.35 -3.72
N ASP A 129 -22.82 -3.31 -3.31
CA ASP A 129 -23.42 -2.11 -2.75
C ASP A 129 -22.60 -1.61 -1.55
N ARG A 130 -22.39 -0.29 -1.49
CA ARG A 130 -21.68 0.32 -0.38
C ARG A 130 -22.44 0.01 0.92
N LYS A 131 -21.79 -0.69 1.85
CA LYS A 131 -22.34 -0.93 3.18
C LYS A 131 -22.72 0.39 3.84
N PHE A 132 -23.97 0.49 4.30
CA PHE A 132 -24.47 1.64 5.04
C PHE A 132 -23.63 1.87 6.30
N LYS A 133 -23.23 3.13 6.54
CA LYS A 133 -22.20 3.49 7.52
C LYS A 133 -22.71 4.16 8.80
N LEU A 134 -24.00 4.53 8.89
CA LEU A 134 -24.54 5.13 10.13
C LEU A 134 -24.93 4.04 11.13
N PHE A 135 -24.72 4.35 12.40
CA PHE A 135 -25.23 3.53 13.49
C PHE A 135 -26.76 3.68 13.62
N HIS A 136 -27.44 2.67 14.14
CA HIS A 136 -28.90 2.64 14.25
C HIS A 136 -29.50 3.88 14.93
N ARG A 137 -28.97 4.28 16.09
CA ARG A 137 -29.41 5.50 16.81
C ARG A 137 -29.20 6.79 16.01
N GLU A 138 -28.17 6.84 15.16
CA GLU A 138 -27.95 8.00 14.29
C GLU A 138 -28.96 8.04 13.14
N THR A 139 -29.35 6.88 12.64
CA THR A 139 -30.42 6.74 11.64
C THR A 139 -31.76 7.24 12.20
N GLU A 140 -32.16 6.76 13.38
CA GLU A 140 -33.38 7.23 14.08
C GLU A 140 -33.37 8.74 14.29
N LEU A 141 -32.21 9.27 14.67
CA LEU A 141 -32.03 10.69 14.88
C LEU A 141 -32.16 11.47 13.55
N CYS A 142 -31.61 10.95 12.44
CA CYS A 142 -31.76 11.57 11.12
C CYS A 142 -33.23 11.56 10.66
N VAL A 143 -33.97 10.46 10.89
CA VAL A 143 -35.40 10.36 10.61
C VAL A 143 -36.17 11.45 11.36
N TYR A 144 -35.91 11.57 12.67
CA TYR A 144 -36.54 12.59 13.51
C TYR A 144 -36.24 14.02 13.03
N MET A 145 -34.97 14.31 12.74
CA MET A 145 -34.57 15.65 12.31
C MET A 145 -35.17 16.01 10.95
N LEU A 146 -35.19 15.08 10.00
CA LEU A 146 -35.83 15.29 8.68
C LEU A 146 -37.34 15.53 8.82
N ALA A 147 -38.03 14.78 9.68
CA ALA A 147 -39.47 14.93 9.88
C ALA A 147 -39.84 16.29 10.51
N LYS A 148 -38.97 16.85 11.37
CA LYS A 148 -39.25 18.08 12.12
C LYS A 148 -38.71 19.34 11.46
N HIS A 149 -37.50 19.28 10.92
CA HIS A 149 -36.75 20.44 10.41
C HIS A 149 -36.48 20.38 8.91
N GLY A 150 -36.85 19.29 8.22
CA GLY A 150 -36.65 19.17 6.77
C GLY A 150 -35.17 19.20 6.37
N GLU A 151 -34.75 20.13 5.52
CA GLU A 151 -33.36 20.31 5.10
C GLU A 151 -32.65 21.49 5.79
N ASP A 152 -33.27 22.10 6.80
CA ASP A 152 -32.69 23.21 7.54
C ASP A 152 -31.68 22.71 8.58
N PHE A 153 -30.40 22.63 8.18
CA PHE A 153 -29.36 22.09 9.05
C PHE A 153 -29.04 22.97 10.27
N GLU A 154 -29.32 24.28 10.20
CA GLU A 154 -29.11 25.19 11.32
C GLU A 154 -30.13 25.00 12.45
N SER A 155 -31.40 24.71 12.11
CA SER A 155 -32.43 24.43 13.10
C SER A 155 -32.20 23.06 13.76
N MET A 156 -31.70 22.06 13.01
CA MET A 156 -31.28 20.76 13.54
C MET A 156 -30.15 20.88 14.57
N CYS A 157 -29.25 21.86 14.44
CA CYS A 157 -28.22 22.10 15.42
C CYS A 157 -28.78 22.54 16.77
N ARG A 158 -29.85 23.34 16.75
CA ARG A 158 -30.50 23.91 17.94
C ARG A 158 -31.51 22.95 18.58
N ASP A 159 -31.80 21.82 17.94
CA ASP A 159 -32.77 20.87 18.46
C ASP A 159 -32.26 20.18 19.74
N PRO A 160 -33.11 20.04 20.79
CA PRO A 160 -32.71 19.40 22.04
C PRO A 160 -32.23 17.95 21.90
N ARG A 161 -32.65 17.25 20.84
CA ARG A 161 -32.26 15.86 20.56
C ARG A 161 -30.84 15.76 19.99
N ASN A 162 -30.25 16.87 19.55
CA ASN A 162 -28.85 16.97 19.14
C ASN A 162 -27.89 16.96 20.35
N LEU A 163 -27.88 15.85 21.10
CA LEU A 163 -27.10 15.72 22.33
C LEU A 163 -25.59 15.89 22.10
N TRP A 164 -25.09 15.48 20.94
CA TRP A 164 -23.67 15.55 20.59
C TRP A 164 -23.28 16.87 19.91
N GLN A 165 -24.18 17.85 19.88
CA GLN A 165 -23.91 19.18 19.36
C GLN A 165 -23.32 19.16 17.94
N TYR A 166 -23.90 18.33 17.07
CA TYR A 166 -23.46 18.27 15.68
C TYR A 166 -23.61 19.63 15.00
N THR A 167 -22.59 20.00 14.23
CA THR A 167 -22.55 21.22 13.41
C THR A 167 -23.38 21.06 12.13
N PRO A 168 -23.80 22.16 11.46
CA PRO A 168 -24.65 22.06 10.28
C PRO A 168 -24.03 21.22 9.15
N LYS A 169 -22.71 21.33 8.96
CA LYS A 169 -21.97 20.52 7.97
C LYS A 169 -21.97 19.01 8.32
N GLN A 170 -21.91 18.68 9.61
CA GLN A 170 -21.99 17.29 10.06
C GLN A 170 -23.39 16.72 9.85
N TRP A 171 -24.44 17.52 10.12
CA TRP A 171 -25.82 17.15 9.80
C TRP A 171 -26.03 16.92 8.30
N ALA A 172 -25.58 17.84 7.46
CA ALA A 172 -25.65 17.69 6.01
C ALA A 172 -24.95 16.41 5.52
N LYS A 173 -23.81 16.04 6.14
CA LYS A 173 -23.11 14.80 5.83
C LYS A 173 -23.90 13.57 6.30
N LYS A 174 -24.43 13.58 7.52
CA LYS A 174 -25.21 12.46 8.09
C LYS A 174 -26.49 12.21 7.30
N ILE A 175 -27.23 13.28 6.99
CA ILE A 175 -28.46 13.21 6.21
C ILE A 175 -28.17 12.71 4.79
N ARG A 176 -27.09 13.18 4.15
CA ARG A 176 -26.69 12.65 2.83
C ARG A 176 -26.45 11.15 2.86
N VAL A 177 -25.69 10.66 3.85
CA VAL A 177 -25.42 9.22 3.98
C VAL A 177 -26.69 8.45 4.36
N TYR A 178 -27.62 9.06 5.10
CA TYR A 178 -28.93 8.48 5.38
C TYR A 178 -29.81 8.40 4.13
N LYS A 179 -29.86 9.43 3.28
CA LYS A 179 -30.56 9.41 1.98
C LYS A 179 -29.99 8.38 1.01
N ASP A 180 -28.67 8.17 1.04
CA ASP A 180 -28.00 7.12 0.26
C ASP A 180 -28.33 5.69 0.77
N SER A 181 -28.92 5.56 1.97
CA SER A 181 -29.21 4.28 2.60
C SER A 181 -30.40 3.55 1.97
N PRO A 182 -30.46 2.21 2.04
CA PRO A 182 -31.63 1.46 1.60
C PRO A 182 -32.88 1.78 2.43
N TYR A 183 -32.71 2.13 3.72
CA TYR A 183 -33.83 2.44 4.62
C TYR A 183 -34.63 3.65 4.16
N TYR A 184 -33.95 4.70 3.69
CA TYR A 184 -34.60 5.90 3.20
C TYR A 184 -35.38 5.62 1.91
N LYS A 185 -34.79 4.85 0.97
CA LYS A 185 -35.45 4.45 -0.28
C LYS A 185 -36.75 3.68 -0.03
N VAL A 186 -36.77 2.79 0.96
CA VAL A 186 -37.99 2.05 1.33
C VAL A 186 -39.08 2.99 1.86
N LEU A 187 -38.71 4.01 2.64
CA LEU A 187 -39.66 4.98 3.20
C LEU A 187 -40.23 5.95 2.15
N GLU A 188 -39.51 6.25 1.07
CA GLU A 188 -40.02 7.08 -0.04
C GLU A 188 -40.93 6.29 -1.01
N THR A 189 -40.80 4.96 -1.06
CA THR A 189 -41.62 4.12 -1.96
C THR A 189 -43.00 3.77 -1.41
N VAL A 190 -43.29 4.12 -0.15
CA VAL A 190 -44.58 3.91 0.54
C VAL A 190 -45.36 5.21 0.54
#